data_AF-A0A1V2L9R9-F1
#
_entry.id   AF-A0A1V2L9R9-F1
#
_cell.length_a   1.000
_cell.length_b   1.000
_cell.length_c   1.000
_cell.angle_alpha   90.00
_cell.angle_beta   90.00
_cell.angle_gamma   90.00
#
_symmetry.space_group_name_H-M   'P 1'
#
loop_
_entity.id
_entity.type
_entity.pdbx_description
1 polymer ?
#
loop_
_entity_poly.entity_id
_entity_poly.type
_entity_poly.pdbx_seq_one_letter_code
_entity_poly.pdbx_strand_id
1 'polypeptide(L)'
;MEFLKSLWPNSSTNVITIPQHIEGELEDDLDLKVKALTYLFKRMNIENLPSFVNDGSGIYSFDNGSSSTSLGNEKLDAMYNKLEFERVLVSDEHRILIDWFKNRFRSICILSDTPKSPFERQLAKNFRFTILHADAPDDVYVNTLLESDIYIEHPIDIDVKRQIVVDAIQAQRQLRPSHKKSFNKNDRSMIISKYIRRLSEVVQIERIYKASLISKLETYKSSKLGFIKETIDEFSETSFDGNEENGVRLFPSNAVRSSRSRSPMRRQSNDSKPPLSPVKLNSLPQLQQTSPIVGTAKLSPPSSPVRSSSGSPSRQLRSRSSSPVKSLKKKQSMTILKMDNSLSQSDTTTTTPGADDEWVTKDEMSQIQIQSEQAVLFRVERERKLLRAQ
;
A
#
# COMPACT_ATOMS: atom_id res chain seq x y z
N MET A 1 18.95 24.50 -5.06
CA MET A 1 19.76 23.65 -5.97
C MET A 1 21.25 23.94 -5.89
N GLU A 2 21.71 25.08 -5.39
CA GLU A 2 23.16 25.39 -5.33
C GLU A 2 23.94 24.62 -4.25
N PHE A 3 23.28 24.20 -3.16
CA PHE A 3 23.90 23.33 -2.14
C PHE A 3 24.38 21.99 -2.69
N LEU A 4 23.72 21.45 -3.73
CA LEU A 4 24.15 20.21 -4.38
C LEU A 4 25.38 20.40 -5.27
N LYS A 5 25.75 21.63 -5.65
CA LYS A 5 26.91 21.91 -6.51
C LYS A 5 28.21 22.09 -5.71
N SER A 6 28.16 22.43 -4.42
CA SER A 6 29.36 22.63 -3.59
C SER A 6 29.92 21.35 -2.98
N LEU A 7 29.22 20.21 -3.11
CA LEU A 7 29.61 18.93 -2.51
C LEU A 7 30.54 18.07 -3.41
N TRP A 8 31.06 18.64 -4.51
CA TRP A 8 31.84 17.87 -5.49
C TRP A 8 33.34 18.12 -5.39
N PRO A 9 34.15 17.08 -5.13
CA PRO A 9 35.60 17.15 -5.24
C PRO A 9 36.00 17.19 -6.71
N ASN A 10 36.65 18.27 -7.16
CA ASN A 10 37.34 18.30 -8.44
C ASN A 10 38.61 17.42 -8.33
N SER A 11 38.49 16.11 -8.61
CA SER A 11 39.65 15.22 -8.68
C SER A 11 39.62 14.40 -9.97
N SER A 12 40.68 14.58 -10.76
CA SER A 12 40.82 14.25 -12.17
C SER A 12 41.09 12.77 -12.49
N THR A 13 40.99 11.85 -11.53
CA THR A 13 41.19 10.40 -11.77
C THR A 13 40.31 9.47 -10.93
N ASN A 14 39.29 9.98 -10.24
CA ASN A 14 38.41 9.13 -9.42
C ASN A 14 37.40 8.38 -10.30
N VAL A 15 37.49 7.04 -10.29
CA VAL A 15 36.43 6.17 -10.82
C VAL A 15 35.14 6.53 -10.09
N ILE A 16 34.16 7.09 -10.82
CA ILE A 16 32.88 7.50 -10.25
C ILE A 16 32.09 6.23 -9.94
N THR A 17 31.94 5.90 -8.66
CA THR A 17 31.06 4.81 -8.21
C THR A 17 29.60 5.25 -8.38
N ILE A 18 28.88 4.57 -9.27
CA ILE A 18 27.45 4.80 -9.51
C ILE A 18 26.66 3.91 -8.54
N PRO A 19 25.68 4.45 -7.78
CA PRO A 19 24.89 3.66 -6.85
C PRO A 19 24.02 2.64 -7.58
N GLN A 20 23.92 1.44 -7.01
CA GLN A 20 23.09 0.36 -7.52
C GLN A 20 21.76 0.23 -6.75
N HIS A 21 21.64 0.91 -5.61
CA HIS A 21 20.47 0.88 -4.73
C HIS A 21 20.12 -0.51 -4.21
N ILE A 22 21.14 -1.37 -4.08
CA ILE A 22 21.00 -2.73 -3.56
C ILE A 22 21.00 -2.67 -2.03
N GLU A 23 20.20 -3.53 -1.41
CA GLU A 23 20.18 -3.72 0.04
C GLU A 23 20.91 -5.01 0.42
N GLY A 24 21.56 -5.02 1.58
CA GLY A 24 22.22 -6.21 2.11
C GLY A 24 23.74 -6.06 2.18
N GLU A 25 24.48 -7.14 1.94
CA GLU A 25 25.95 -7.15 2.01
C GLU A 25 26.60 -6.39 0.87
N LEU A 26 25.91 -6.27 -0.27
CA LEU A 26 26.33 -5.49 -1.44
C LEU A 26 25.72 -4.08 -1.45
N GLU A 27 25.37 -3.54 -0.29
CA GLU A 27 24.85 -2.17 -0.21
C GLU A 27 25.90 -1.14 -0.62
N ASP A 28 25.45 -0.07 -1.27
CA ASP A 28 26.30 1.06 -1.63
C ASP A 28 26.93 1.72 -0.39
N ASP A 29 28.02 2.45 -0.58
CA ASP A 29 28.59 3.31 0.46
C ASP A 29 27.51 4.25 1.03
N LEU A 30 27.44 4.36 2.35
CA LEU A 30 26.32 5.04 3.02
C LEU A 30 26.23 6.53 2.69
N ASP A 31 27.37 7.20 2.51
CA ASP A 31 27.38 8.62 2.13
C ASP A 31 26.84 8.79 0.70
N LEU A 32 27.22 7.89 -0.21
CA LEU A 32 26.71 7.87 -1.58
C LEU A 32 25.20 7.56 -1.60
N LYS A 33 24.77 6.57 -0.81
CA LYS A 33 23.36 6.16 -0.69
C LYS A 33 22.49 7.31 -0.18
N VAL A 34 22.90 7.99 0.89
CA VAL A 34 22.16 9.13 1.44
C VAL A 34 22.02 10.26 0.42
N LYS A 35 23.11 10.61 -0.29
CA LYS A 35 23.09 11.63 -1.35
C LYS A 35 22.17 11.24 -2.50
N ALA A 36 22.28 9.99 -2.97
CA ALA A 36 21.48 9.47 -4.06
C ALA A 36 19.99 9.44 -3.70
N LEU A 37 19.63 8.92 -2.53
CA LEU A 37 18.24 8.88 -2.07
C LEU A 37 17.65 10.28 -1.84
N THR A 38 18.44 11.21 -1.31
CA THR A 38 18.00 12.61 -1.15
C THR A 38 17.71 13.26 -2.50
N TYR A 39 18.55 13.01 -3.50
CA TYR A 39 18.34 13.46 -4.87
C TYR A 39 17.07 12.84 -5.47
N LEU A 40 16.96 11.50 -5.42
CA LEU A 40 15.85 10.74 -6.01
C LEU A 40 14.51 11.09 -5.35
N PHE A 41 14.48 11.29 -4.04
CA PHE A 41 13.30 11.72 -3.30
C PHE A 41 12.68 12.99 -3.90
N LYS A 42 13.52 14.01 -4.11
CA LYS A 42 13.10 15.30 -4.70
C LYS A 42 12.80 15.14 -6.18
N ARG A 43 13.65 14.41 -6.90
CA ARG A 43 13.59 14.25 -8.36
C ARG A 43 12.34 13.52 -8.83
N MET A 44 11.92 12.49 -8.11
CA MET A 44 10.73 11.67 -8.43
C MET A 44 9.48 12.10 -7.65
N ASN A 45 9.59 13.14 -6.82
CA ASN A 45 8.49 13.66 -6.03
C ASN A 45 7.78 12.58 -5.18
N ILE A 46 8.57 11.75 -4.49
CA ILE A 46 8.10 10.54 -3.78
C ILE A 46 6.95 10.84 -2.79
N GLU A 47 7.00 11.99 -2.12
CA GLU A 47 5.99 12.43 -1.16
C GLU A 47 4.58 12.51 -1.77
N ASN A 48 4.50 13.02 -3.00
CA ASN A 48 3.25 13.31 -3.70
C ASN A 48 2.79 12.18 -4.62
N LEU A 49 3.39 10.99 -4.52
CA LEU A 49 2.94 9.82 -5.28
C LEU A 49 1.49 9.45 -4.94
N PRO A 50 0.68 9.02 -5.92
CA PRO A 50 -0.64 8.49 -5.64
C PRO A 50 -0.55 7.16 -4.89
N SER A 51 -1.60 6.83 -4.13
CA SER A 51 -1.63 5.58 -3.37
C SER A 51 -1.74 4.32 -4.21
N PHE A 52 -2.24 4.44 -5.43
CA PHE A 52 -2.18 3.39 -6.44
C PHE A 52 -1.50 3.95 -7.66
N VAL A 53 -0.71 3.08 -8.29
CA VAL A 53 -0.23 3.33 -9.63
C VAL A 53 -1.42 3.10 -10.57
N ASN A 54 -2.09 4.19 -10.91
CA ASN A 54 -3.19 4.21 -11.87
C ASN A 54 -2.60 4.19 -13.28
N ASP A 55 -2.29 3.00 -13.78
CA ASP A 55 -1.92 2.88 -15.17
C ASP A 55 -3.01 2.15 -15.94
N GLY A 56 -3.74 2.88 -16.77
CA GLY A 56 -4.51 2.27 -17.86
C GLY A 56 -3.63 1.49 -18.85
N SER A 57 -2.30 1.61 -18.75
CA SER A 57 -1.26 0.95 -19.56
C SER A 57 -0.25 0.11 -18.75
N GLY A 58 -0.36 0.03 -17.43
CA GLY A 58 0.63 -0.63 -16.54
C GLY A 58 2.02 0.03 -16.42
N ILE A 59 2.25 1.23 -16.99
CA ILE A 59 3.56 1.91 -16.94
C ILE A 59 3.46 3.26 -16.23
N TYR A 60 4.06 3.32 -15.04
CA TYR A 60 4.24 4.54 -14.28
C TYR A 60 5.10 5.52 -15.11
N SER A 61 4.60 6.73 -15.35
CA SER A 61 5.41 7.81 -15.94
C SER A 61 5.89 8.76 -14.84
N PHE A 62 7.18 8.67 -14.48
CA PHE A 62 7.85 9.62 -13.58
C PHE A 62 8.05 11.01 -14.20
N ASP A 63 7.50 11.25 -15.40
CA ASP A 63 7.66 12.51 -16.15
C ASP A 63 6.68 13.61 -15.73
N ASN A 64 5.76 13.34 -14.80
CA ASN A 64 4.50 14.10 -14.71
C ASN A 64 4.55 15.46 -13.97
N GLY A 65 5.68 16.16 -13.89
CA GLY A 65 5.65 17.46 -13.18
C GLY A 65 6.81 18.45 -13.29
N SER A 66 7.88 18.16 -14.04
CA SER A 66 8.97 19.13 -14.17
C SER A 66 9.56 19.15 -15.58
N SER A 67 8.72 19.48 -16.55
CA SER A 67 9.12 19.65 -17.95
C SER A 67 9.97 20.90 -18.22
N SER A 68 10.21 21.78 -17.24
CA SER A 68 10.92 23.04 -17.44
C SER A 68 12.38 23.08 -16.95
N THR A 69 12.92 22.02 -16.33
CA THR A 69 14.33 21.98 -15.86
C THR A 69 15.12 20.73 -16.28
N SER A 70 14.65 19.96 -17.26
CA SER A 70 15.17 18.61 -17.56
C SER A 70 16.66 18.56 -17.96
N LEU A 71 17.14 19.48 -18.80
CA LEU A 71 18.51 19.44 -19.34
C LEU A 71 19.62 19.52 -18.28
N GLY A 72 19.37 20.22 -17.16
CA GLY A 72 20.36 20.35 -16.09
C GLY A 72 20.51 19.09 -15.22
N ASN A 73 19.52 18.21 -15.23
CA ASN A 73 19.43 17.08 -14.33
C ASN A 73 19.89 15.75 -14.96
N GLU A 74 20.01 15.64 -16.27
CA GLU A 74 20.39 14.40 -16.96
C GLU A 74 21.70 13.81 -16.43
N LYS A 75 22.70 14.67 -16.17
CA LYS A 75 23.98 14.24 -15.60
C LYS A 75 23.81 13.66 -14.18
N LEU A 76 22.95 14.27 -13.36
CA LEU A 76 22.68 13.78 -12.00
C LEU A 76 21.79 12.53 -12.02
N ASP A 77 20.82 12.46 -12.93
CA ASP A 77 19.98 11.29 -13.17
C ASP A 77 20.84 10.07 -13.56
N ALA A 78 21.82 10.27 -14.44
CA ALA A 78 22.81 9.24 -14.79
C ALA A 78 23.74 8.90 -13.62
N MET A 79 24.25 9.92 -12.91
CA MET A 79 25.19 9.74 -11.80
C MET A 79 24.61 9.01 -10.60
N TYR A 80 23.35 9.30 -10.24
CA TYR A 80 22.62 8.65 -9.15
C TYR A 80 21.75 7.48 -9.62
N ASN A 81 21.90 7.10 -10.89
CA ASN A 81 21.27 5.93 -11.49
C ASN A 81 19.74 5.90 -11.29
N LYS A 82 19.07 6.99 -11.66
CA LYS A 82 17.61 7.11 -11.58
C LYS A 82 16.90 5.97 -12.30
N LEU A 83 17.38 5.58 -13.48
CA LEU A 83 16.79 4.51 -14.27
C LEU A 83 16.82 3.15 -13.55
N GLU A 84 17.92 2.81 -12.88
CA GLU A 84 17.97 1.56 -12.11
C GLU A 84 17.06 1.64 -10.89
N PHE A 85 17.03 2.78 -10.20
CA PHE A 85 16.15 2.97 -9.05
C PHE A 85 14.67 2.82 -9.44
N GLU A 86 14.26 3.44 -10.55
CA GLU A 86 12.92 3.26 -11.12
C GLU A 86 12.65 1.80 -11.48
N ARG A 87 13.63 1.11 -12.10
CA ARG A 87 13.52 -0.31 -12.39
C ARG A 87 13.33 -1.14 -11.12
N VAL A 88 14.08 -0.89 -10.05
CA VAL A 88 13.95 -1.60 -8.77
C VAL A 88 12.54 -1.43 -8.21
N LEU A 89 11.98 -0.23 -8.29
CA LEU A 89 10.62 0.04 -7.80
C LEU A 89 9.53 -0.57 -8.69
N VAL A 90 9.71 -0.49 -10.02
CA VAL A 90 8.71 -0.98 -10.99
C VAL A 90 8.76 -2.50 -11.13
N SER A 91 9.92 -3.14 -10.98
CA SER A 91 10.05 -4.60 -11.10
C SER A 91 9.53 -5.37 -9.89
N ASP A 92 9.24 -4.68 -8.78
CA ASP A 92 8.73 -5.31 -7.57
C ASP A 92 7.32 -5.90 -7.78
N GLU A 93 7.14 -7.15 -7.39
CA GLU A 93 5.86 -7.86 -7.47
C GLU A 93 4.77 -7.19 -6.60
N HIS A 94 5.17 -6.51 -5.54
CA HIS A 94 4.28 -5.86 -4.58
C HIS A 94 3.88 -4.44 -4.98
N ARG A 95 4.30 -3.95 -6.16
CA ARG A 95 3.97 -2.60 -6.67
C ARG A 95 2.46 -2.33 -6.79
N ILE A 96 1.65 -3.38 -6.84
CA ILE A 96 0.18 -3.31 -6.88
C ILE A 96 -0.44 -2.94 -5.53
N LEU A 97 0.34 -3.02 -4.44
CA LEU A 97 -0.14 -2.73 -3.10
C LEU A 97 -0.18 -1.24 -2.85
N ILE A 98 -1.11 -0.86 -1.98
CA ILE A 98 -1.34 0.54 -1.64
C ILE A 98 -0.08 1.21 -1.06
N ASP A 99 0.21 2.41 -1.56
CA ASP A 99 1.34 3.25 -1.16
C ASP A 99 2.70 2.50 -1.20
N TRP A 100 2.82 1.43 -2.01
CA TRP A 100 4.00 0.56 -1.99
C TRP A 100 5.28 1.35 -2.26
N PHE A 101 5.28 2.21 -3.28
CA PHE A 101 6.45 3.00 -3.67
C PHE A 101 6.96 3.91 -2.54
N LYS A 102 6.05 4.56 -1.81
CA LYS A 102 6.42 5.41 -0.67
C LYS A 102 7.04 4.58 0.44
N ASN A 103 6.44 3.44 0.76
CA ASN A 103 6.88 2.60 1.86
C ASN A 103 8.15 1.79 1.52
N ARG A 104 8.32 1.40 0.26
CA ARG A 104 9.56 0.85 -0.26
C ARG A 104 10.67 1.89 -0.19
N PHE A 105 10.41 3.14 -0.58
CA PHE A 105 11.39 4.22 -0.40
C PHE A 105 11.78 4.40 1.07
N ARG A 106 10.80 4.48 2.00
CA ARG A 106 11.05 4.57 3.44
C ARG A 106 11.91 3.44 3.98
N SER A 107 11.72 2.22 3.45
CA SER A 107 12.53 1.08 3.84
C SER A 107 14.00 1.20 3.47
N ILE A 108 14.27 1.73 2.27
CA ILE A 108 15.63 1.91 1.77
C ILE A 108 16.34 3.03 2.55
N CYS A 109 15.58 3.96 3.14
CA CYS A 109 16.08 4.97 4.09
C CYS A 109 16.49 4.41 5.47
N ILE A 110 16.30 3.11 5.73
CA ILE A 110 16.81 2.44 6.94
C ILE A 110 18.26 1.99 6.69
N LEU A 111 19.21 2.80 7.17
CA LEU A 111 20.65 2.62 6.96
C LEU A 111 21.23 1.55 7.89
N SER A 112 22.26 0.84 7.43
CA SER A 112 22.94 -0.20 8.20
C SER A 112 23.88 0.35 9.26
N ASP A 113 24.32 1.59 9.10
CA ASP A 113 25.25 2.26 10.00
C ASP A 113 25.06 3.77 9.88
N THR A 114 25.83 4.52 10.66
CA THR A 114 25.93 5.97 10.59
C THR A 114 26.82 6.37 9.42
N PRO A 115 26.35 7.19 8.47
CA PRO A 115 27.20 7.72 7.40
C PRO A 115 28.31 8.62 7.99
N LYS A 116 29.45 8.69 7.31
CA LYS A 116 30.63 9.42 7.81
C LYS A 116 30.45 10.92 7.64
N SER A 117 29.78 11.32 6.57
CA SER A 117 29.48 12.72 6.30
C SER A 117 28.23 13.17 7.06
N PRO A 118 28.22 14.42 7.60
CA PRO A 118 27.02 14.97 8.20
C PRO A 118 25.92 15.08 7.13
N PHE A 119 24.70 14.70 7.49
CA PHE A 119 23.57 14.65 6.57
C PHE A 119 22.27 15.07 7.26
N GLU A 120 21.32 15.54 6.46
CA GLU A 120 19.98 15.87 6.92
C GLU A 120 19.22 14.56 7.19
N ARG A 121 18.93 14.27 8.46
CA ARG A 121 18.16 13.07 8.83
C ARG A 121 16.73 13.10 8.30
N GLN A 122 16.15 14.28 8.15
CA GLN A 122 14.77 14.47 7.70
C GLN A 122 14.75 14.99 6.27
N LEU A 123 14.16 14.24 5.35
CA LEU A 123 14.01 14.65 3.95
C LEU A 123 12.76 15.51 3.76
N ALA A 124 11.66 15.12 4.40
CA ALA A 124 10.36 15.77 4.34
C ALA A 124 9.48 15.37 5.53
N LYS A 125 8.19 15.73 5.49
CA LYS A 125 7.20 15.25 6.46
C LYS A 125 7.05 13.73 6.30
N ASN A 126 7.30 12.97 7.36
CA ASN A 126 7.19 11.51 7.38
C ASN A 126 8.20 10.75 6.48
N PHE A 127 9.31 11.39 6.12
CA PHE A 127 10.43 10.76 5.44
C PHE A 127 11.71 11.12 6.17
N ARG A 128 12.26 10.13 6.88
CA ARG A 128 13.49 10.26 7.65
C ARG A 128 14.42 9.09 7.44
N PHE A 129 15.72 9.36 7.44
CA PHE A 129 16.74 8.34 7.55
C PHE A 129 16.78 7.82 8.98
N THR A 130 16.74 6.50 9.12
CA THR A 130 16.80 5.81 10.41
C THR A 130 17.96 4.83 10.37
N ILE A 131 18.66 4.66 11.49
CA ILE A 131 19.82 3.75 11.56
C ILE A 131 19.38 2.47 12.26
N LEU A 132 19.64 1.33 11.62
CA LEU A 132 19.40 0.01 12.17
C LEU A 132 20.59 -0.87 11.82
N HIS A 133 21.45 -1.11 12.82
CA HIS A 133 22.62 -1.96 12.65
C HIS A 133 22.23 -3.42 12.41
N ALA A 134 22.99 -4.09 11.56
CA ALA A 134 22.73 -5.49 11.23
C ALA A 134 22.83 -6.39 12.47
N ASP A 135 23.83 -6.16 13.32
CA ASP A 135 24.11 -6.91 14.53
C ASP A 135 23.33 -6.43 15.77
N ALA A 136 22.39 -5.50 15.59
CA ALA A 136 21.54 -5.00 16.68
C ALA A 136 20.69 -6.13 17.31
N PRO A 137 20.37 -6.04 18.62
CA PRO A 137 19.50 -7.00 19.28
C PRO A 137 18.05 -6.87 18.81
N ASP A 138 17.26 -7.93 19.00
CA ASP A 138 15.87 -8.03 18.53
C ASP A 138 14.99 -6.86 19.04
N ASP A 139 15.18 -6.41 20.27
CA ASP A 139 14.42 -5.28 20.84
C ASP A 139 14.67 -3.97 20.09
N VAL A 140 15.90 -3.76 19.60
CA VAL A 140 16.24 -2.57 18.80
C VAL A 140 15.56 -2.68 17.43
N TYR A 141 15.56 -3.85 16.80
CA TYR A 141 14.79 -4.07 15.56
C TYR A 141 13.31 -3.75 15.74
N VAL A 142 12.70 -4.27 16.81
CA VAL A 142 11.29 -4.03 17.14
C VAL A 142 11.03 -2.55 17.31
N ASN A 143 11.77 -1.86 18.18
CA ASN A 143 11.54 -0.45 18.47
C ASN A 143 11.78 0.43 17.23
N THR A 144 12.88 0.21 16.50
CA THR A 144 13.20 1.00 15.30
C THR A 144 12.15 0.84 14.19
N LEU A 145 11.63 -0.37 13.98
CA LEU A 145 10.60 -0.60 12.95
C LEU A 145 9.21 -0.12 13.39
N LEU A 146 8.89 -0.18 14.68
CA LEU A 146 7.66 0.39 15.23
C LEU A 146 7.63 1.92 15.15
N GLU A 147 8.76 2.56 15.43
CA GLU A 147 8.92 4.02 15.33
C GLU A 147 9.12 4.49 13.89
N SER A 148 9.32 3.59 12.93
CA SER A 148 9.49 3.98 11.53
C SER A 148 8.20 4.58 10.95
N ASP A 149 8.34 5.52 10.01
CA ASP A 149 7.21 6.14 9.30
C ASP A 149 6.59 5.20 8.24
N ILE A 150 6.91 3.90 8.28
CA ILE A 150 6.39 2.92 7.34
C ILE A 150 4.88 2.75 7.57
N TYR A 151 4.12 2.91 6.48
CA TYR A 151 2.67 2.89 6.42
C TYR A 151 1.98 3.90 7.35
N ILE A 152 2.61 5.05 7.60
CA ILE A 152 2.07 6.11 8.46
C ILE A 152 0.74 6.70 7.96
N GLU A 153 0.44 6.58 6.66
CA GLU A 153 -0.84 7.02 6.08
C GLU A 153 -2.03 6.19 6.57
N HIS A 154 -1.77 5.02 7.16
CA HIS A 154 -2.80 4.06 7.55
C HIS A 154 -2.74 3.79 9.07
N PRO A 155 -3.87 3.87 9.78
CA PRO A 155 -3.91 3.65 11.22
C PRO A 155 -3.84 2.15 11.53
N ILE A 156 -2.62 1.60 11.52
CA ILE A 156 -2.36 0.21 11.91
C ILE A 156 -2.08 0.15 13.41
N ASP A 157 -2.76 -0.76 14.10
CA ASP A 157 -2.55 -1.01 15.52
C ASP A 157 -1.08 -1.37 15.82
N ILE A 158 -0.53 -0.77 16.88
CA ILE A 158 0.86 -0.93 17.30
C ILE A 158 1.14 -2.39 17.68
N ASP A 159 0.18 -3.08 18.28
CA ASP A 159 0.33 -4.48 18.66
C ASP A 159 0.44 -5.39 17.43
N VAL A 160 -0.34 -5.08 16.38
CA VAL A 160 -0.23 -5.77 15.08
C VAL A 160 1.13 -5.51 14.44
N LYS A 161 1.60 -4.25 14.42
CA LYS A 161 2.94 -3.93 13.91
C LYS A 161 4.02 -4.71 14.67
N ARG A 162 3.93 -4.74 16.00
CA ARG A 162 4.89 -5.45 16.88
C ARG A 162 4.91 -6.93 16.56
N GLN A 163 3.74 -7.56 16.46
CA GLN A 163 3.62 -8.98 16.13
C GLN A 163 4.27 -9.29 14.77
N ILE A 164 4.02 -8.46 13.75
CA ILE A 164 4.61 -8.65 12.43
C ILE A 164 6.14 -8.59 12.47
N VAL A 165 6.72 -7.63 13.21
CA VAL A 165 8.19 -7.54 13.33
C VAL A 165 8.75 -8.78 14.02
N VAL A 166 8.14 -9.21 15.13
CA VAL A 166 8.56 -10.42 15.86
C VAL A 166 8.49 -11.65 14.96
N ASP A 167 7.42 -11.82 14.19
CA ASP A 167 7.26 -12.92 13.24
C ASP A 167 8.26 -12.85 12.07
N ALA A 168 8.67 -11.65 11.67
CA ALA A 168 9.71 -11.45 10.66
C ALA A 168 11.08 -11.89 11.18
N ILE A 169 11.45 -11.45 12.38
CA ILE A 169 12.70 -11.80 13.07
C ILE A 169 12.76 -13.31 13.31
N GLN A 170 11.70 -13.90 13.88
CA GLN A 170 11.65 -15.34 14.18
C GLN A 170 11.81 -16.20 12.94
N ALA A 171 11.12 -15.86 11.84
CA ALA A 171 11.27 -16.59 10.60
C ALA A 171 12.68 -16.48 10.01
N GLN A 172 13.32 -15.31 10.12
CA GLN A 172 14.70 -15.16 9.66
C GLN A 172 15.67 -16.02 10.49
N ARG A 173 15.46 -16.11 11.81
CA ARG A 173 16.22 -17.02 12.69
C ARG A 173 16.00 -18.50 12.31
N GLN A 174 14.78 -18.89 11.95
CA GLN A 174 14.48 -20.27 11.53
C GLN A 174 15.19 -20.66 10.22
N LEU A 175 15.33 -19.73 9.27
CA LEU A 175 16.07 -19.96 8.02
C LEU A 175 17.57 -20.11 8.25
N ARG A 176 18.07 -19.68 9.41
CA ARG A 176 19.48 -19.66 9.74
C ARG A 176 19.75 -20.52 10.99
N PRO A 177 19.77 -21.86 10.86
CA PRO A 177 20.08 -22.76 11.99
C PRO A 177 21.53 -22.64 12.49
N SER A 178 22.35 -21.79 11.86
CA SER A 178 23.72 -21.49 12.28
C SER A 178 23.76 -20.71 13.61
N HIS A 179 24.67 -21.10 14.50
CA HIS A 179 24.86 -20.58 15.86
C HIS A 179 25.22 -19.08 15.98
N LYS A 180 25.25 -18.31 14.89
CA LYS A 180 25.53 -16.86 14.99
C LYS A 180 24.32 -16.16 15.61
N LYS A 181 24.55 -15.53 16.76
CA LYS A 181 23.51 -14.79 17.50
C LYS A 181 23.05 -13.52 16.76
N SER A 182 23.93 -12.93 15.95
CA SER A 182 23.70 -11.67 15.23
C SER A 182 23.29 -11.87 13.76
N PHE A 183 22.44 -10.97 13.28
CA PHE A 183 22.04 -10.89 11.87
C PHE A 183 23.15 -10.24 11.02
N ASN A 184 23.24 -10.65 9.75
CA ASN A 184 24.05 -9.91 8.77
C ASN A 184 23.18 -8.86 8.03
N LYS A 185 23.81 -8.09 7.13
CA LYS A 185 23.09 -7.05 6.38
C LYS A 185 21.99 -7.61 5.49
N ASN A 186 22.17 -8.82 4.94
CA ASN A 186 21.16 -9.52 4.14
C ASN A 186 19.96 -9.96 5.00
N ASP A 187 20.20 -10.51 6.18
CA ASP A 187 19.16 -10.88 7.14
C ASP A 187 18.33 -9.65 7.52
N ARG A 188 19.00 -8.53 7.79
CA ARG A 188 18.37 -7.24 8.07
C ARG A 188 17.47 -6.78 6.92
N SER A 189 17.96 -6.77 5.69
CA SER A 189 17.15 -6.35 4.53
C SER A 189 15.95 -7.28 4.31
N MET A 190 16.10 -8.58 4.56
CA MET A 190 15.00 -9.55 4.50
C MET A 190 13.96 -9.32 5.60
N ILE A 191 14.38 -9.03 6.84
CA ILE A 191 13.48 -8.70 7.95
C ILE A 191 12.66 -7.45 7.61
N ILE A 192 13.33 -6.38 7.16
CA ILE A 192 12.68 -5.12 6.77
C ILE A 192 11.68 -5.37 5.63
N SER A 193 12.11 -6.07 4.57
CA SER A 193 11.25 -6.39 3.41
C SER A 193 10.02 -7.19 3.82
N LYS A 194 10.19 -8.20 4.67
CA LYS A 194 9.10 -9.02 5.18
C LYS A 194 8.13 -8.21 6.04
N TYR A 195 8.64 -7.30 6.88
CA TYR A 195 7.82 -6.40 7.69
C TYR A 195 6.92 -5.52 6.81
N ILE A 196 7.48 -4.86 5.80
CA ILE A 196 6.74 -3.97 4.90
C ILE A 196 5.69 -4.73 4.10
N ARG A 197 6.04 -5.92 3.59
CA ARG A 197 5.10 -6.79 2.87
C ARG A 197 3.92 -7.20 3.74
N ARG A 198 4.16 -7.53 5.01
CA ARG A 198 3.06 -7.91 5.90
C ARG A 198 2.20 -6.72 6.30
N LEU A 199 2.80 -5.54 6.51
CA LEU A 199 2.02 -4.32 6.73
C LEU A 199 1.15 -3.97 5.52
N SER A 200 1.70 -4.07 4.31
CA SER A 200 0.96 -3.78 3.09
C SER A 200 -0.22 -4.74 2.89
N GLU A 201 -0.04 -6.02 3.23
CA GLU A 201 -1.13 -7.00 3.26
C GLU A 201 -2.23 -6.60 4.25
N VAL A 202 -1.88 -6.20 5.49
CA VAL A 202 -2.85 -5.77 6.50
C VAL A 202 -3.66 -4.57 6.02
N VAL A 203 -2.99 -3.54 5.52
CA VAL A 203 -3.66 -2.32 5.01
C VAL A 203 -4.57 -2.67 3.83
N GLN A 204 -4.12 -3.53 2.92
CA GLN A 204 -4.90 -3.94 1.77
C GLN A 204 -6.16 -4.70 2.19
N ILE A 205 -6.06 -5.61 3.16
CA ILE A 205 -7.20 -6.36 3.71
C ILE A 205 -8.20 -5.41 4.37
N GLU A 206 -7.72 -4.49 5.21
CA GLU A 206 -8.57 -3.54 5.92
C GLU A 206 -9.35 -2.65 4.93
N ARG A 207 -8.68 -2.18 3.88
CA ARG A 207 -9.31 -1.40 2.81
C ARG A 207 -10.39 -2.19 2.08
N ILE A 208 -10.09 -3.43 1.66
CA ILE A 208 -11.06 -4.29 0.96
C ILE A 208 -12.28 -4.56 1.86
N TYR A 209 -12.04 -4.82 3.15
CA TYR A 209 -13.10 -5.03 4.12
C TYR A 209 -13.99 -3.79 4.27
N LYS A 210 -13.40 -2.59 4.46
CA LYS A 210 -14.11 -1.31 4.52
C LYS A 210 -14.95 -1.06 3.26
N ALA A 211 -14.37 -1.28 2.08
CA ALA A 211 -15.08 -1.13 0.81
C ALA A 211 -16.25 -2.11 0.67
N SER A 212 -16.05 -3.37 1.05
CA SER A 212 -17.11 -4.39 1.03
C SER A 212 -18.26 -4.04 1.98
N LEU A 213 -17.94 -3.53 3.18
CA LEU A 213 -18.95 -3.12 4.16
C LEU A 213 -19.78 -1.94 3.63
N ILE A 214 -19.14 -0.93 3.04
CA ILE A 214 -19.82 0.22 2.43
C ILE A 214 -20.75 -0.23 1.31
N SER A 215 -20.27 -1.08 0.40
CA SER A 215 -21.08 -1.60 -0.71
C SER A 215 -22.30 -2.41 -0.24
N LYS A 216 -22.15 -3.24 0.81
CA LYS A 216 -23.27 -3.97 1.42
C LYS A 216 -24.28 -3.02 2.06
N LEU A 217 -23.81 -1.97 2.71
CA LEU A 217 -24.66 -0.96 3.34
C LEU A 217 -25.46 -0.17 2.30
N GLU A 218 -24.82 0.23 1.19
CA GLU A 218 -25.49 0.86 0.06
C GLU A 218 -26.55 -0.05 -0.56
N THR A 219 -26.23 -1.33 -0.75
CA THR A 219 -27.19 -2.34 -1.24
C THR A 219 -28.40 -2.45 -0.31
N TYR A 220 -28.17 -2.52 1.01
CA TYR A 220 -29.26 -2.59 2.00
C TYR A 220 -30.14 -1.34 2.03
N LYS A 221 -29.53 -0.15 1.87
CA LYS A 221 -30.28 1.11 1.74
C LYS A 221 -31.16 1.11 0.50
N SER A 222 -30.62 0.72 -0.65
CA SER A 222 -31.39 0.64 -1.90
C SER A 222 -32.50 -0.40 -1.82
N SER A 223 -32.28 -1.54 -1.16
CA SER A 223 -33.32 -2.57 -1.00
C SER A 223 -34.41 -2.17 -0.01
N LYS A 224 -34.08 -1.55 1.15
CA LYS A 224 -35.07 -1.21 2.19
C LYS A 224 -35.82 0.10 1.92
N LEU A 225 -35.16 1.11 1.35
CA LEU A 225 -35.84 2.35 0.93
C LEU A 225 -36.56 2.22 -0.41
N GLY A 226 -36.21 1.24 -1.25
CA GLY A 226 -36.96 0.93 -2.47
C GLY A 226 -38.42 0.57 -2.19
N PHE A 227 -38.72 -0.02 -1.03
CA PHE A 227 -40.09 -0.42 -0.66
C PHE A 227 -40.95 0.69 -0.02
N ILE A 228 -40.36 1.81 0.43
CA ILE A 228 -41.11 2.87 1.12
C ILE A 228 -41.48 4.03 0.17
N LYS A 229 -40.93 4.05 -1.05
CA LYS A 229 -41.11 5.18 -1.98
C LYS A 229 -42.28 5.03 -2.97
N GLU A 230 -43.09 3.97 -2.90
CA GLU A 230 -44.15 3.70 -3.89
C GLU A 230 -45.59 3.76 -3.36
N THR A 231 -45.82 4.28 -2.15
CA THR A 231 -47.19 4.57 -1.67
C THR A 231 -47.27 5.97 -1.06
N ILE A 232 -46.82 6.97 -1.82
CA ILE A 232 -47.39 8.31 -1.75
C ILE A 232 -47.94 8.60 -3.14
N ASP A 233 -48.85 7.73 -3.58
CA ASP A 233 -49.82 8.06 -4.61
C ASP A 233 -50.94 8.85 -3.94
N GLU A 234 -51.08 10.09 -4.41
CA GLU A 234 -52.36 10.75 -4.67
C GLU A 234 -53.45 10.60 -3.60
N PHE A 235 -53.33 11.35 -2.49
CA PHE A 235 -54.53 11.81 -1.81
C PHE A 235 -54.46 13.32 -1.51
N SER A 236 -55.47 14.00 -2.04
CA SER A 236 -55.95 15.35 -1.74
C SER A 236 -55.26 16.55 -2.42
N GLU A 237 -55.56 16.74 -3.70
CA GLU A 237 -56.06 18.04 -4.13
C GLU A 237 -57.59 18.03 -4.07
N THR A 238 -58.15 18.19 -2.87
CA THR A 238 -59.50 18.74 -2.72
C THR A 238 -59.34 20.15 -2.22
N SER A 239 -59.52 21.08 -3.15
CA SER A 239 -59.84 22.48 -2.96
C SER A 239 -60.73 22.71 -1.73
N PHE A 240 -60.18 23.38 -0.71
CA PHE A 240 -60.98 24.08 0.29
C PHE A 240 -60.62 25.56 0.23
N ASP A 241 -61.48 26.28 -0.48
CA ASP A 241 -61.58 27.72 -0.49
C ASP A 241 -62.22 28.13 0.85
N GLY A 242 -61.56 28.98 1.63
CA GLY A 242 -61.96 29.22 3.02
C GLY A 242 -61.24 30.40 3.64
N ASN A 243 -61.90 31.55 3.53
CA ASN A 243 -61.57 32.88 4.02
C ASN A 243 -61.56 32.97 5.57
N GLU A 244 -61.10 34.13 6.09
CA GLU A 244 -61.15 34.64 7.50
C GLU A 244 -59.87 34.43 8.34
N GLU A 245 -59.03 35.48 8.51
CA GLU A 245 -59.14 36.58 9.49
C GLU A 245 -58.99 36.16 10.97
N ASN A 246 -57.78 36.35 11.53
CA ASN A 246 -57.49 37.17 12.74
C ASN A 246 -56.35 36.64 13.62
N GLY A 247 -55.40 37.56 13.93
CA GLY A 247 -54.57 37.61 15.16
C GLY A 247 -53.48 36.55 15.29
N VAL A 248 -52.25 36.79 15.75
CA VAL A 248 -51.66 37.87 16.55
C VAL A 248 -50.16 37.91 16.20
N ARG A 249 -49.65 39.11 15.93
CA ARG A 249 -48.21 39.38 15.72
C ARG A 249 -47.56 39.74 17.05
N LEU A 250 -46.44 39.09 17.39
CA LEU A 250 -45.47 39.60 18.37
C LEU A 250 -44.01 39.34 17.90
N PHE A 251 -43.48 40.34 17.18
CA PHE A 251 -42.10 40.89 17.16
C PHE A 251 -40.85 39.98 17.00
N PRO A 252 -39.64 40.53 16.74
CA PRO A 252 -39.28 41.24 15.50
C PRO A 252 -37.91 40.82 14.92
N SER A 253 -37.74 41.17 13.64
CA SER A 253 -36.50 41.47 12.90
C SER A 253 -35.14 41.34 13.60
N ASN A 254 -34.27 40.51 13.00
CA ASN A 254 -32.95 40.96 12.60
C ASN A 254 -32.64 40.47 11.18
N ALA A 255 -32.46 41.44 10.29
CA ALA A 255 -31.98 41.26 8.94
C ALA A 255 -30.52 40.81 8.95
N VAL A 256 -30.08 40.12 7.88
CA VAL A 256 -29.05 40.57 6.93
C VAL A 256 -28.55 39.37 6.08
N ARG A 257 -28.58 39.60 4.74
CA ARG A 257 -27.87 38.89 3.64
C ARG A 257 -28.38 37.49 3.27
N SER A 258 -29.25 37.33 2.26
CA SER A 258 -28.99 37.54 0.82
C SER A 258 -27.65 36.97 0.35
N SER A 259 -27.67 35.68 0.00
CA SER A 259 -26.68 35.05 -0.89
C SER A 259 -27.46 34.27 -1.94
N ARG A 260 -27.45 34.82 -3.15
CA ARG A 260 -28.06 34.29 -4.37
C ARG A 260 -27.47 32.92 -4.70
N SER A 261 -28.30 31.90 -4.74
CA SER A 261 -28.05 30.62 -5.39
C SER A 261 -27.97 30.85 -6.91
N ARG A 262 -26.75 30.81 -7.45
CA ARG A 262 -26.52 30.67 -8.90
C ARG A 262 -26.74 29.22 -9.29
N SER A 263 -27.70 29.01 -10.19
CA SER A 263 -27.98 27.77 -10.88
C SER A 263 -26.76 27.18 -11.59
N PRO A 264 -26.65 25.85 -11.73
CA PRO A 264 -25.56 25.22 -12.47
C PRO A 264 -25.77 25.42 -13.98
N MET A 265 -24.78 26.04 -14.63
CA MET A 265 -24.70 26.09 -16.09
C MET A 265 -24.46 24.69 -16.66
N ARG A 266 -25.42 24.27 -17.49
CA ARG A 266 -25.36 23.16 -18.44
C ARG A 266 -24.14 23.35 -19.37
N ARG A 267 -23.10 22.52 -19.22
CA ARG A 267 -21.99 22.44 -20.19
C ARG A 267 -22.53 21.92 -21.51
N GLN A 268 -22.34 22.70 -22.56
CA GLN A 268 -22.58 22.31 -23.95
C GLN A 268 -21.53 21.27 -24.36
N SER A 269 -22.03 20.13 -24.83
CA SER A 269 -21.29 19.12 -25.58
C SER A 269 -21.05 19.65 -26.99
N ASN A 270 -19.82 20.06 -27.30
CA ASN A 270 -19.39 20.22 -28.68
C ASN A 270 -18.88 18.87 -29.17
N ASP A 271 -19.75 18.19 -29.91
CA ASP A 271 -19.38 17.18 -30.90
C ASP A 271 -18.49 17.82 -31.97
N SER A 272 -17.27 17.29 -32.12
CA SER A 272 -16.55 17.34 -33.40
C SER A 272 -15.51 16.22 -33.43
N LYS A 273 -15.94 15.07 -33.95
CA LYS A 273 -15.04 14.10 -34.60
C LYS A 273 -14.42 14.75 -35.84
N PRO A 274 -13.15 14.48 -36.14
CA PRO A 274 -12.83 13.96 -37.47
C PRO A 274 -11.95 12.68 -37.45
N PRO A 275 -11.77 12.02 -38.61
CA PRO A 275 -11.59 10.58 -38.70
C PRO A 275 -10.14 10.08 -38.64
N LEU A 276 -10.07 8.78 -38.34
CA LEU A 276 -8.91 7.90 -38.41
C LEU A 276 -8.25 7.94 -39.79
N SER A 277 -6.92 8.09 -39.80
CA SER A 277 -6.05 7.74 -40.93
C SER A 277 -5.04 6.68 -40.47
N PRO A 278 -4.77 5.63 -41.26
CA PRO A 278 -3.83 4.58 -40.92
C PRO A 278 -2.39 5.02 -41.21
N VAL A 279 -1.55 5.13 -40.18
CA VAL A 279 -0.11 5.36 -40.34
C VAL A 279 0.58 4.04 -40.67
N LYS A 280 1.17 3.98 -41.87
CA LYS A 280 1.99 2.88 -42.37
C LYS A 280 3.24 2.71 -41.50
N LEU A 281 3.49 1.48 -41.08
CA LEU A 281 4.76 1.02 -40.52
C LEU A 281 5.86 1.16 -41.57
N ASN A 282 6.77 2.11 -41.37
CA ASN A 282 8.02 2.16 -42.12
C ASN A 282 9.09 1.35 -41.38
N SER A 283 9.69 0.46 -42.16
CA SER A 283 10.76 -0.47 -41.87
C SER A 283 12.00 0.16 -41.25
N LEU A 284 12.52 -0.55 -40.24
CA LEU A 284 13.90 -0.49 -39.72
C LEU A 284 14.94 -0.42 -40.86
N PRO A 285 15.91 0.51 -40.82
CA PRO A 285 17.15 0.35 -41.55
C PRO A 285 18.12 -0.55 -40.77
N GLN A 286 18.44 -1.67 -41.41
CA GLN A 286 19.45 -2.65 -41.04
C GLN A 286 20.83 -1.98 -41.07
N LEU A 287 21.44 -1.78 -39.88
CA LEU A 287 22.81 -1.28 -39.77
C LEU A 287 23.77 -2.39 -40.21
N GLN A 288 24.29 -2.23 -41.44
CA GLN A 288 25.39 -2.99 -42.01
C GLN A 288 26.66 -2.76 -41.19
N GLN A 289 27.20 -3.85 -40.67
CA GLN A 289 28.58 -3.94 -40.21
C GLN A 289 29.50 -3.86 -41.44
N THR A 290 30.35 -2.85 -41.51
CA THR A 290 31.52 -2.83 -42.39
C THR A 290 32.78 -2.75 -41.54
N SER A 291 33.62 -3.77 -41.66
CA SER A 291 35.02 -3.76 -41.23
C SER A 291 35.86 -3.04 -42.29
N PRO A 292 37.04 -2.49 -41.92
CA PRO A 292 38.30 -3.06 -42.40
C PRO A 292 39.39 -3.06 -41.30
N ILE A 293 40.04 -4.18 -40.95
CA ILE A 293 41.19 -4.87 -41.57
C ILE A 293 42.39 -3.96 -41.95
N VAL A 294 43.54 -4.31 -41.34
CA VAL A 294 44.95 -4.26 -41.80
C VAL A 294 45.86 -3.27 -41.03
N GLY A 295 46.84 -3.83 -40.31
CA GLY A 295 47.98 -3.09 -39.74
C GLY A 295 48.91 -3.91 -38.81
N THR A 296 49.34 -5.07 -39.30
CA THR A 296 50.61 -5.79 -39.01
C THR A 296 51.57 -5.27 -37.92
N ALA A 297 51.83 -6.10 -36.90
CA ALA A 297 53.17 -6.31 -36.35
C ALA A 297 53.31 -7.70 -35.71
N LYS A 298 54.22 -8.50 -36.27
CA LYS A 298 54.81 -9.74 -35.73
C LYS A 298 55.50 -9.46 -34.38
N LEU A 299 55.49 -10.43 -33.47
CA LEU A 299 56.69 -11.09 -32.90
C LEU A 299 56.27 -12.30 -32.04
N SER A 300 57.20 -13.25 -31.93
CA SER A 300 57.08 -14.70 -31.73
C SER A 300 56.86 -15.19 -30.27
N PRO A 301 56.65 -16.51 -30.05
CA PRO A 301 56.24 -17.11 -28.77
C PRO A 301 57.41 -17.65 -27.91
N PRO A 302 57.14 -18.20 -26.71
CA PRO A 302 57.53 -19.60 -26.50
C PRO A 302 56.55 -20.45 -25.65
N SER A 303 56.33 -21.66 -26.17
CA SER A 303 56.49 -22.97 -25.50
C SER A 303 55.74 -23.32 -24.20
N SER A 304 54.75 -24.21 -24.34
CA SER A 304 54.34 -25.26 -23.37
C SER A 304 55.50 -26.28 -23.12
N PRO A 305 55.43 -27.33 -22.24
CA PRO A 305 54.29 -28.22 -21.88
C PRO A 305 54.26 -28.62 -20.37
N VAL A 306 53.33 -29.38 -19.75
CA VAL A 306 52.92 -30.81 -19.85
C VAL A 306 51.80 -31.01 -18.77
N ARG A 307 50.59 -31.50 -19.11
CA ARG A 307 49.98 -32.82 -18.76
C ARG A 307 49.87 -33.12 -17.24
N SER A 308 48.77 -33.60 -16.67
CA SER A 308 47.92 -34.72 -17.11
C SER A 308 46.66 -34.92 -16.23
N SER A 309 45.56 -35.39 -16.88
CA SER A 309 44.58 -36.44 -16.47
C SER A 309 44.03 -36.43 -15.03
N SER A 310 42.75 -36.60 -14.72
CA SER A 310 41.71 -37.56 -15.14
C SER A 310 40.55 -37.33 -14.14
N GLY A 311 39.27 -37.59 -14.35
CA GLY A 311 38.52 -38.29 -15.36
C GLY A 311 37.03 -38.19 -14.99
N SER A 312 36.17 -38.32 -15.99
CA SER A 312 34.71 -38.47 -15.83
C SER A 312 34.38 -39.88 -15.30
N PRO A 313 33.18 -40.13 -14.74
CA PRO A 313 32.07 -40.44 -15.65
C PRO A 313 30.66 -40.00 -15.21
N SER A 314 29.81 -40.01 -16.21
CA SER A 314 28.36 -39.85 -16.24
C SER A 314 27.57 -40.87 -15.40
N ARG A 315 26.42 -40.46 -14.84
CA ARG A 315 25.27 -41.36 -14.59
C ARG A 315 23.91 -40.63 -14.68
N GLN A 316 23.13 -41.09 -15.66
CA GLN A 316 21.75 -41.56 -15.58
C GLN A 316 20.56 -40.63 -15.26
N LEU A 317 19.70 -40.53 -16.28
CA LEU A 317 18.25 -40.29 -16.25
C LEU A 317 17.50 -41.34 -15.40
N ARG A 318 16.47 -40.88 -14.66
CA ARG A 318 15.22 -41.57 -14.23
C ARG A 318 14.40 -40.57 -13.38
N SER A 319 13.33 -39.96 -13.89
CA SER A 319 11.91 -40.39 -13.88
C SER A 319 11.17 -40.34 -12.53
N ARG A 320 10.01 -39.63 -12.51
CA ARG A 320 8.81 -39.82 -11.64
C ARG A 320 9.01 -39.43 -10.16
N SER A 321 8.06 -38.90 -9.38
CA SER A 321 6.61 -38.71 -9.45
C SER A 321 6.14 -37.91 -8.21
N SER A 322 4.86 -37.51 -8.23
CA SER A 322 3.92 -37.36 -7.11
C SER A 322 4.02 -36.16 -6.15
N SER A 323 3.05 -35.27 -6.35
CA SER A 323 2.41 -34.37 -5.39
C SER A 323 1.95 -35.09 -4.10
N PRO A 324 1.89 -34.36 -2.97
CA PRO A 324 0.96 -34.66 -1.90
C PRO A 324 -0.10 -33.56 -1.79
N VAL A 325 -1.31 -33.90 -2.23
CA VAL A 325 -2.56 -33.23 -1.85
C VAL A 325 -2.73 -33.42 -0.34
N LYS A 326 -2.65 -32.34 0.44
CA LYS A 326 -3.15 -32.33 1.82
C LYS A 326 -4.46 -31.56 1.86
N SER A 327 -5.55 -32.31 1.77
CA SER A 327 -6.88 -31.90 2.19
C SER A 327 -6.89 -31.76 3.72
N LEU A 328 -7.14 -30.55 4.21
CA LEU A 328 -7.35 -30.30 5.63
C LEU A 328 -8.63 -29.49 5.85
N LYS A 329 -9.70 -30.27 6.04
CA LYS A 329 -10.83 -30.10 6.97
C LYS A 329 -11.37 -28.69 7.17
N LYS A 330 -12.55 -28.46 6.56
CA LYS A 330 -13.64 -27.63 7.09
C LYS A 330 -13.75 -27.84 8.61
N LYS A 331 -13.51 -26.80 9.41
CA LYS A 331 -14.02 -26.71 10.77
C LYS A 331 -15.20 -25.75 10.78
N GLN A 332 -16.31 -26.25 11.27
CA GLN A 332 -17.55 -25.54 11.52
C GLN A 332 -17.31 -24.38 12.49
N SER A 333 -18.00 -23.29 12.18
CA SER A 333 -18.37 -22.21 13.07
C SER A 333 -18.94 -22.73 14.40
N MET A 334 -18.43 -22.19 15.50
CA MET A 334 -19.14 -22.18 16.79
C MET A 334 -19.09 -20.76 17.34
N THR A 335 -20.11 -20.00 16.98
CA THR A 335 -20.65 -18.91 17.79
C THR A 335 -21.19 -19.53 19.08
N ILE A 336 -20.89 -18.98 20.25
CA ILE A 336 -21.80 -18.86 21.41
C ILE A 336 -21.19 -17.75 22.29
N LEU A 337 -21.77 -16.56 22.16
CA LEU A 337 -21.69 -15.50 23.15
C LEU A 337 -22.62 -15.90 24.29
N LYS A 338 -22.05 -16.16 25.46
CA LYS A 338 -22.79 -16.23 26.71
C LYS A 338 -23.19 -14.80 27.10
N MET A 339 -24.45 -14.44 26.93
CA MET A 339 -25.08 -13.39 27.71
C MET A 339 -26.42 -13.93 28.16
N ASP A 340 -26.55 -14.18 29.46
CA ASP A 340 -27.78 -14.06 30.23
C ASP A 340 -27.45 -14.30 31.70
N ASN A 341 -27.62 -13.27 32.54
CA ASN A 341 -28.02 -13.46 33.93
C ASN A 341 -28.47 -12.14 34.58
N SER A 342 -29.63 -11.60 34.19
CA SER A 342 -30.37 -10.66 35.05
C SER A 342 -31.78 -10.37 34.49
N LEU A 343 -32.72 -11.30 34.67
CA LEU A 343 -34.17 -11.03 34.66
C LEU A 343 -34.89 -12.29 35.17
N SER A 344 -34.90 -12.45 36.50
CA SER A 344 -35.71 -13.46 37.18
C SER A 344 -36.24 -12.91 38.50
N GLN A 345 -37.27 -12.08 38.41
CA GLN A 345 -38.25 -11.89 39.49
C GLN A 345 -39.62 -11.67 38.87
N SER A 346 -40.36 -12.77 38.69
CA SER A 346 -41.82 -12.77 38.72
C SER A 346 -42.30 -14.18 39.07
N ASP A 347 -42.58 -14.31 40.35
CA ASP A 347 -43.61 -15.11 41.01
C ASP A 347 -44.01 -16.48 40.45
N THR A 348 -43.65 -17.45 41.26
CA THR A 348 -44.10 -18.83 41.37
C THR A 348 -45.63 -18.95 41.53
N THR A 349 -46.28 -19.67 40.62
CA THR A 349 -47.39 -20.56 40.97
C THR A 349 -47.24 -21.90 40.26
N THR A 350 -47.67 -22.93 40.98
CA THR A 350 -47.20 -24.31 40.93
C THR A 350 -48.23 -25.18 40.21
N THR A 351 -47.94 -25.78 39.04
CA THR A 351 -48.67 -26.98 38.57
C THR A 351 -47.90 -27.77 37.49
N THR A 352 -47.43 -28.96 37.87
CA THR A 352 -47.17 -30.20 37.10
C THR A 352 -46.34 -30.25 35.79
N PRO A 353 -45.55 -31.33 35.58
CA PRO A 353 -44.65 -31.48 34.43
C PRO A 353 -45.35 -32.16 33.25
N GLY A 354 -45.63 -31.40 32.20
CA GLY A 354 -46.06 -31.89 30.89
C GLY A 354 -45.03 -31.47 29.84
N ALA A 355 -44.53 -32.44 29.08
CA ALA A 355 -43.55 -32.25 28.03
C ALA A 355 -44.20 -31.59 26.80
N ASP A 356 -44.32 -30.27 26.84
CA ASP A 356 -44.62 -29.46 25.66
C ASP A 356 -43.46 -28.48 25.47
N ASP A 357 -42.64 -28.74 24.44
CA ASP A 357 -41.70 -27.75 23.90
C ASP A 357 -42.52 -26.49 23.59
N GLU A 358 -42.31 -25.43 24.35
CA GLU A 358 -42.92 -24.12 24.12
C GLU A 358 -42.13 -23.45 23.00
N TRP A 359 -42.56 -23.69 21.75
CA TRP A 359 -41.98 -23.04 20.58
C TRP A 359 -42.23 -21.55 20.71
N VAL A 360 -41.15 -20.77 20.87
CA VAL A 360 -41.15 -19.31 20.78
C VAL A 360 -42.09 -18.90 19.66
N THR A 361 -43.12 -18.13 20.00
CA THR A 361 -44.15 -17.81 19.04
C THR A 361 -43.54 -17.02 17.88
N LYS A 362 -44.07 -17.22 16.67
CA LYS A 362 -43.54 -16.56 15.47
C LYS A 362 -43.47 -15.03 15.62
N ASP A 363 -44.38 -14.47 16.42
CA ASP A 363 -44.44 -13.03 16.73
C ASP A 363 -43.30 -12.61 17.66
N GLU A 364 -42.98 -13.38 18.70
CA GLU A 364 -41.81 -13.13 19.56
C GLU A 364 -40.50 -13.23 18.77
N MET A 365 -40.39 -14.21 17.87
CA MET A 365 -39.22 -14.34 17.00
C MET A 365 -39.07 -13.13 16.07
N SER A 366 -40.18 -12.58 15.57
CA SER A 366 -40.18 -11.35 14.76
C SER A 366 -39.77 -10.12 15.59
N GLN A 367 -40.23 -10.02 16.84
CA GLN A 367 -39.85 -8.92 17.73
C GLN A 367 -38.37 -8.96 18.10
N ILE A 368 -37.84 -10.15 18.41
CA ILE A 368 -36.41 -10.35 18.69
C ILE A 368 -35.59 -9.94 17.46
N GLN A 369 -36.03 -10.28 16.26
CA GLN A 369 -35.36 -9.87 15.03
C GLN A 369 -35.36 -8.34 14.88
N ILE A 370 -36.49 -7.67 15.06
CA ILE A 370 -36.59 -6.20 14.97
C ILE A 370 -35.69 -5.51 16.02
N GLN A 371 -35.69 -5.99 17.25
CA GLN A 371 -34.85 -5.45 18.32
C GLN A 371 -33.36 -5.63 18.01
N SER A 372 -32.98 -6.81 17.49
CA SER A 372 -31.59 -7.07 17.08
C SER A 372 -31.13 -6.15 15.93
N GLU A 373 -32.02 -5.88 14.96
CA GLU A 373 -31.73 -4.93 13.87
C GLU A 373 -31.53 -3.50 14.39
N GLN A 374 -32.39 -3.05 15.31
CA GLN A 374 -32.26 -1.72 15.92
C GLN A 374 -30.97 -1.57 16.72
N ALA A 375 -30.58 -2.61 17.49
CA ALA A 375 -29.34 -2.61 18.26
C ALA A 375 -28.09 -2.50 17.37
N VAL A 376 -28.07 -3.19 16.23
CA VAL A 376 -26.98 -3.11 15.25
C VAL A 376 -26.91 -1.72 14.63
N LEU A 377 -28.05 -1.14 14.23
CA LEU A 377 -28.09 0.21 13.67
C LEU A 377 -27.57 1.26 14.66
N PHE A 378 -27.96 1.17 15.93
CA PHE A 378 -27.51 2.09 16.96
C PHE A 378 -25.99 2.00 17.20
N ARG A 379 -25.42 0.79 17.18
CA ARG A 379 -23.98 0.57 17.30
C ARG A 379 -23.21 1.18 16.11
N VAL A 380 -23.69 0.96 14.90
CA VAL A 380 -23.07 1.52 13.68
C VAL A 380 -23.13 3.05 13.67
N GLU A 381 -24.24 3.65 14.10
CA GLU A 381 -24.37 5.10 14.22
C GLU A 381 -23.41 5.69 15.26
N ARG A 382 -23.23 5.00 16.40
CA ARG A 382 -22.24 5.37 17.42
C ARG A 382 -20.81 5.35 16.87
N GLU A 383 -20.42 4.28 16.18
CA GLU A 383 -19.10 4.17 15.55
C GLU A 383 -18.89 5.26 14.48
N ARG A 384 -19.94 5.59 13.71
CA ARG A 384 -19.90 6.68 12.73
C ARG A 384 -19.72 8.06 13.38
N LYS A 385 -20.34 8.31 14.54
CA LYS A 385 -20.13 9.55 15.31
C LYS A 385 -18.70 9.65 15.82
N LEU A 386 -18.11 8.54 16.27
CA LEU A 386 -16.70 8.50 16.71
C LEU A 386 -15.74 8.80 15.55
N LEU A 387 -15.98 8.21 14.37
CA LEU A 387 -15.16 8.45 13.17
C LEU A 387 -15.28 9.87 12.60
N ARG A 388 -16.37 10.61 12.89
CA ARG A 388 -16.52 12.02 12.51
C ARG A 388 -15.88 12.98 13.51
N ALA A 389 -15.62 12.53 14.73
CA ALA A 389 -15.04 13.35 15.80
C ALA A 389 -13.50 13.29 15.82
N GLN A 390 -12.90 12.38 15.04
CA GLN A 390 -11.48 12.33 14.71
C GLN A 390 -11.23 13.10 13.42
#